data_AF-A0A6B2CX70-F1
#
_entry.id   AF-A0A6B2CX70-F1
#
_cell.length_a   1.000
_cell.length_b   1.000
_cell.length_c   1.000
_cell.angle_alpha   90.00
_cell.angle_beta   90.00
_cell.angle_gamma   90.00
#
_symmetry.space_group_name_H-M   'P 1'
#
loop_
_entity.id
_entity.type
_entity.pdbx_description
1 polymer ?
#
loop_
_entity_poly.entity_id
_entity_poly.type
_entity_poly.pdbx_seq_one_letter_code
_entity_poly.pdbx_strand_id
1 'polypeptide(L)'
;MIILFSILIPMALSLAAYAAAKRSPYLAGYISAVALLPLLVVSAYPVFGGVEFREGTFQGFDVTAFRLTPFNGVFAFTVALVGIFVALYSPPYMEHRSRELGRDTSIFYLTYGFFLGGLAGAFVAANLIMVYVFIEIALIASLFQVLYYGYGDRVRITIMYLVWSHVGALLALAGFLLLYLKGVY
;
A
#
# COMPACT_ATOMS: atom_id res chain seq x y z
N MET A 1 -4.96 -10.16 15.44
CA MET A 1 -4.34 -10.07 14.09
C MET A 1 -5.30 -9.45 13.07
N ILE A 2 -6.26 -8.64 13.50
CA ILE A 2 -7.19 -7.85 12.71
C ILE A 2 -6.48 -6.73 11.93
N ILE A 3 -5.53 -5.99 12.54
CA ILE A 3 -4.77 -4.94 11.85
C ILE A 3 -3.90 -5.56 10.77
N LEU A 4 -3.16 -6.61 11.11
CA LEU A 4 -2.30 -7.30 10.15
C LEU A 4 -3.11 -7.84 8.95
N PHE A 5 -4.25 -8.47 9.19
CA PHE A 5 -5.07 -8.96 8.08
C PHE A 5 -5.67 -7.83 7.25
N SER A 6 -6.07 -6.71 7.85
CA SER A 6 -6.67 -5.60 7.10
C SER A 6 -5.70 -4.94 6.12
N ILE A 7 -4.39 -4.94 6.41
CA ILE A 7 -3.34 -4.45 5.47
C ILE A 7 -2.89 -5.49 4.45
N LEU A 8 -2.96 -6.79 4.78
CA LEU A 8 -2.55 -7.87 3.87
C LEU A 8 -3.66 -8.29 2.88
N ILE A 9 -4.94 -8.12 3.23
CA ILE A 9 -6.06 -8.48 2.35
C ILE A 9 -5.99 -7.77 0.98
N PRO A 10 -5.73 -6.45 0.89
CA PRO A 10 -5.53 -5.77 -0.40
C PRO A 10 -4.41 -6.40 -1.24
N MET A 11 -3.32 -6.85 -0.62
CA MET A 11 -2.19 -7.50 -1.30
C MET A 11 -2.56 -8.93 -1.75
N ALA A 12 -3.27 -9.68 -0.93
CA ALA A 12 -3.67 -11.05 -1.25
C ALA A 12 -4.72 -11.06 -2.37
N LEU A 13 -5.75 -10.21 -2.27
CA LEU A 13 -6.80 -10.11 -3.28
C LEU A 13 -6.35 -9.42 -4.56
N SER A 14 -5.21 -8.71 -4.56
CA SER A 14 -4.63 -8.19 -5.81
C SER A 14 -4.15 -9.30 -6.75
N LEU A 15 -3.80 -10.48 -6.22
CA LEU A 15 -3.52 -11.67 -7.04
C LEU A 15 -4.78 -12.15 -7.78
N ALA A 16 -5.93 -12.12 -7.11
CA ALA A 16 -7.21 -12.41 -7.74
C ALA A 16 -7.61 -11.31 -8.72
N ALA A 17 -7.37 -10.04 -8.38
CA ALA A 17 -7.62 -8.89 -9.25
C ALA A 17 -6.74 -8.95 -10.52
N TYR A 18 -5.49 -9.39 -10.42
CA TYR A 18 -4.60 -9.64 -11.56
C TYR A 18 -5.21 -10.65 -12.54
N ALA A 19 -5.70 -11.78 -12.04
CA ALA A 19 -6.34 -12.79 -12.87
C ALA A 19 -7.65 -12.28 -13.49
N ALA A 20 -8.45 -11.55 -12.71
CA ALA A 20 -9.71 -10.95 -13.16
C ALA A 20 -9.51 -9.88 -14.24
N ALA A 21 -8.47 -9.05 -14.10
CA ALA A 21 -8.15 -7.94 -15.00
C ALA A 21 -7.82 -8.40 -16.43
N LYS A 22 -7.34 -9.64 -16.60
CA LYS A 22 -7.15 -10.25 -17.93
C LYS A 22 -8.46 -10.49 -18.67
N ARG A 23 -9.57 -10.60 -17.95
CA ARG A 23 -10.92 -10.80 -18.52
C ARG A 23 -11.72 -9.51 -18.53
N SER A 24 -11.72 -8.78 -17.41
CA SER A 24 -12.48 -7.55 -17.24
C SER A 24 -11.81 -6.60 -16.24
N PRO A 25 -11.45 -5.38 -16.64
CA PRO A 25 -10.91 -4.38 -15.71
C PRO A 25 -11.95 -3.97 -14.66
N TYR A 26 -13.25 -4.03 -14.97
CA TYR A 26 -14.33 -3.72 -14.03
C TYR A 26 -14.35 -4.72 -12.87
N LEU A 27 -14.26 -6.02 -13.18
CA LEU A 27 -14.22 -7.06 -12.14
C LEU A 27 -13.00 -6.88 -11.23
N ALA A 28 -11.83 -6.57 -11.80
CA ALA A 28 -10.63 -6.29 -11.03
C ALA A 28 -10.79 -5.05 -10.13
N GLY A 29 -11.37 -3.97 -10.65
CA GLY A 29 -11.69 -2.77 -9.86
C GLY A 29 -12.61 -3.05 -8.69
N TYR A 30 -13.67 -3.85 -8.89
CA TYR A 30 -14.57 -4.25 -7.80
C TYR A 30 -13.86 -5.12 -6.76
N ILE A 31 -13.03 -6.09 -7.18
CA ILE A 31 -12.22 -6.90 -6.25
C ILE A 31 -11.30 -6.00 -5.42
N SER A 32 -10.59 -5.07 -6.06
CA SER A 32 -9.71 -4.12 -5.36
C SER A 32 -10.46 -3.22 -4.39
N ALA A 33 -11.65 -2.73 -4.75
CA ALA A 33 -12.49 -1.93 -3.85
C ALA A 33 -12.96 -2.74 -2.64
N VAL A 34 -13.47 -3.95 -2.86
CA VAL A 34 -13.92 -4.85 -1.78
C VAL A 34 -12.76 -5.23 -0.85
N ALA A 35 -11.56 -5.44 -1.41
CA ALA A 35 -10.38 -5.78 -0.63
C ALA A 35 -9.96 -4.70 0.37
N LEU A 36 -10.34 -3.44 0.16
CA LEU A 36 -10.02 -2.31 1.04
C LEU A 36 -11.07 -2.09 2.14
N LEU A 37 -12.25 -2.72 2.06
CA LEU A 37 -13.31 -2.57 3.07
C LEU A 37 -12.86 -2.97 4.49
N PRO A 38 -12.11 -4.08 4.69
CA PRO A 38 -11.60 -4.42 6.02
C PRO A 38 -10.70 -3.32 6.60
N LEU A 39 -9.80 -2.76 5.78
CA LEU A 39 -8.93 -1.65 6.20
C LEU A 39 -9.75 -0.41 6.55
N LEU A 40 -10.76 -0.07 5.73
CA LEU A 40 -11.65 1.07 5.98
C LEU A 40 -12.37 0.93 7.33
N VAL A 41 -12.97 -0.23 7.60
CA VAL A 41 -13.73 -0.48 8.83
C VAL A 41 -12.82 -0.51 10.06
N VAL A 42 -11.68 -1.20 9.97
CA VAL A 42 -10.72 -1.32 11.09
C VAL A 42 -10.12 0.04 11.44
N SER A 43 -9.86 0.90 10.45
CA SER A 43 -9.33 2.25 10.68
C SER A 43 -10.41 3.26 11.07
N ALA A 44 -11.66 3.10 10.66
CA ALA A 44 -12.76 3.97 11.08
C ALA A 44 -13.01 3.90 12.60
N TYR A 45 -12.89 2.70 13.20
CA TYR A 45 -13.17 2.51 14.62
C TYR A 45 -12.28 3.36 15.57
N PRO A 46 -10.94 3.38 15.46
CA PRO A 46 -10.12 4.28 16.27
C PRO A 46 -10.32 5.75 15.88
N VAL A 47 -10.53 6.07 14.61
CA VAL A 47 -10.69 7.46 14.13
C VAL A 47 -11.94 8.13 14.71
N PHE A 48 -13.09 7.45 14.64
CA PHE A 48 -14.37 8.02 15.10
C PHE A 48 -14.74 7.61 16.53
N GLY A 49 -14.21 6.49 17.01
CA GLY A 49 -14.44 5.98 18.37
C GLY A 49 -13.43 6.50 19.40
N GLY A 50 -12.29 7.06 18.98
CA GLY A 50 -11.28 7.62 19.89
C GLY A 50 -10.49 6.56 20.67
N VAL A 51 -10.50 5.31 20.22
CA VAL A 51 -9.86 4.17 20.88
C VAL A 51 -8.56 3.77 20.20
N GLU A 52 -7.69 3.07 20.93
CA GLU A 52 -6.46 2.51 20.37
C GLU A 52 -6.58 0.99 20.19
N PHE A 53 -6.07 0.47 19.08
CA PHE A 53 -5.83 -0.95 18.86
C PHE A 53 -4.35 -1.28 18.80
N ARG A 54 -3.99 -2.43 19.34
CA ARG A 54 -2.62 -2.94 19.36
C ARG A 54 -2.62 -4.43 19.07
N GLU A 55 -1.66 -4.86 18.29
CA GLU A 55 -1.38 -6.27 17.99
C GLU A 55 0.11 -6.53 18.09
N GLY A 56 0.49 -7.73 18.51
CA GLY A 56 1.87 -8.07 18.84
C GLY A 56 2.16 -8.00 20.35
N THR A 57 3.36 -8.40 20.72
CA THR A 57 3.86 -8.42 22.10
C THR A 57 4.50 -7.10 22.51
N PHE A 58 4.94 -6.27 21.55
CA PHE A 58 5.67 -5.01 21.81
C PHE A 58 6.93 -5.22 22.67
N GLN A 59 7.54 -6.41 22.59
CA GLN A 59 8.76 -6.74 23.29
C GLN A 59 9.90 -6.97 22.31
N GLY A 60 11.01 -6.26 22.49
CA GLY A 60 12.18 -6.38 21.64
C GLY A 60 11.88 -6.15 20.16
N PHE A 61 12.43 -7.01 19.30
CA PHE A 61 12.24 -6.94 17.85
C PHE A 61 10.96 -7.66 17.40
N ASP A 62 9.81 -7.10 17.76
CA ASP A 62 8.51 -7.67 17.37
C ASP A 62 8.07 -7.17 15.99
N VAL A 63 8.20 -8.03 14.98
CA VAL A 63 7.75 -7.76 13.59
C VAL A 63 6.23 -7.82 13.44
N THR A 64 5.53 -8.35 14.43
CA THR A 64 4.06 -8.42 14.47
C THR A 64 3.44 -7.28 15.28
N ALA A 65 4.26 -6.32 15.72
CA ALA A 65 3.82 -5.14 16.45
C ALA A 65 3.12 -4.15 15.50
N PHE A 66 1.81 -4.02 15.65
CA PHE A 66 0.97 -3.05 14.94
C PHE A 66 0.17 -2.21 15.93
N ARG A 67 0.10 -0.91 15.70
CA ARG A 67 -0.65 0.02 16.55
C ARG A 67 -1.48 0.96 15.70
N LEU A 68 -2.76 1.07 16.04
CA LEU A 68 -3.70 2.00 15.44
C LEU A 68 -4.22 2.93 16.53
N THR A 69 -3.90 4.21 16.42
CA THR A 69 -4.38 5.31 17.24
C THR A 69 -5.33 6.18 16.42
N PRO A 70 -6.10 7.08 17.04
CA PRO A 70 -6.92 8.03 16.27
C PRO A 70 -6.10 8.86 15.29
N PHE A 71 -4.85 9.20 15.63
CA PHE A 71 -3.97 10.00 14.77
C PHE A 71 -3.52 9.22 13.52
N ASN A 72 -2.85 8.07 13.70
CA ASN A 72 -2.36 7.33 12.52
C ASN A 72 -3.50 6.63 11.76
N GLY A 73 -4.60 6.32 12.45
CA GLY A 73 -5.82 5.77 11.88
C GLY A 73 -6.41 6.66 10.78
N VAL A 74 -6.30 7.99 10.87
CA VAL A 74 -6.79 8.91 9.82
C VAL A 74 -6.08 8.67 8.50
N PHE A 75 -4.77 8.39 8.51
CA PHE A 75 -4.03 8.09 7.29
C PHE A 75 -4.45 6.74 6.71
N ALA A 76 -4.53 5.68 7.53
CA ALA A 76 -5.00 4.37 7.07
C ALA A 76 -6.43 4.42 6.52
N PHE A 77 -7.32 5.17 7.17
CA PHE A 77 -8.69 5.42 6.74
C PHE A 77 -8.74 6.16 5.40
N THR A 78 -7.93 7.20 5.24
CA THR A 78 -7.85 7.96 3.99
C THR A 78 -7.32 7.10 2.84
N VAL A 79 -6.28 6.29 3.09
CA VAL A 79 -5.74 5.33 2.11
C VAL A 79 -6.83 4.37 1.64
N ALA A 80 -7.60 3.79 2.58
CA ALA A 80 -8.69 2.89 2.23
C ALA A 80 -9.82 3.59 1.47
N LEU A 81 -10.27 4.75 1.96
CA LEU A 81 -11.40 5.48 1.39
C LEU A 81 -11.10 5.98 -0.03
N VAL A 82 -9.99 6.69 -0.20
CA VAL A 82 -9.54 7.18 -1.51
C VAL A 82 -9.20 6.00 -2.41
N GLY A 83 -8.58 4.96 -1.86
CA GLY A 83 -8.32 3.71 -2.57
C GLY A 83 -9.59 3.08 -3.14
N ILE A 84 -10.67 3.00 -2.36
CA ILE A 84 -11.94 2.46 -2.86
C ILE A 84 -12.48 3.30 -4.03
N PHE A 85 -12.49 4.63 -3.90
CA PHE A 85 -12.95 5.49 -4.99
C PHE A 85 -12.09 5.38 -6.25
N VAL A 86 -10.76 5.35 -6.09
CA VAL A 86 -9.85 5.16 -7.22
C VAL A 86 -10.05 3.79 -7.85
N ALA A 87 -10.22 2.73 -7.08
CA ALA A 87 -10.49 1.39 -7.58
C ALA A 87 -11.78 1.35 -8.42
N LEU A 88 -12.84 2.02 -7.97
CA LEU A 88 -14.13 2.09 -8.68
C LEU A 88 -14.07 2.97 -9.94
N TYR A 89 -13.25 4.03 -9.93
CA TYR A 89 -13.05 4.91 -11.08
C TYR A 89 -12.05 4.35 -12.10
N SER A 90 -11.13 3.50 -11.67
CA SER A 90 -10.01 3.02 -12.49
C SER A 90 -10.40 2.23 -13.76
N PRO A 91 -11.50 1.44 -13.84
CA PRO A 91 -11.77 0.62 -15.01
C PRO A 91 -11.90 1.37 -16.34
N PRO A 92 -12.78 2.39 -16.51
CA PRO A 92 -12.89 3.12 -17.77
C PRO A 92 -11.59 3.83 -18.16
N TYR A 93 -10.87 4.36 -17.18
CA TYR A 93 -9.58 5.02 -17.40
C TYR A 93 -8.51 4.04 -17.87
N MET A 94 -8.37 2.91 -17.16
CA MET A 94 -7.36 1.90 -17.46
C MET A 94 -7.66 1.14 -18.76
N GLU A 95 -8.92 0.97 -19.12
CA GLU A 95 -9.29 0.40 -20.41
C GLU A 95 -8.87 1.32 -21.57
N HIS A 96 -9.09 2.63 -21.44
CA HIS A 96 -8.60 3.60 -22.42
C HIS A 96 -7.07 3.55 -22.52
N ARG A 97 -6.37 3.61 -21.38
CA ARG A 97 -4.90 3.56 -21.33
C ARG A 97 -4.32 2.25 -21.85
N SER A 98 -4.99 1.13 -21.58
CA SER A 98 -4.64 -0.20 -22.07
C SER A 98 -4.64 -0.28 -23.59
N ARG A 99 -5.65 0.33 -24.24
CA ARG A 99 -5.75 0.40 -25.70
C ARG A 99 -4.65 1.27 -26.31
N GLU A 100 -4.34 2.42 -25.70
CA GLU A 100 -3.24 3.29 -26.16
C GLU A 100 -1.87 2.58 -26.12
N LEU A 101 -1.67 1.71 -25.13
CA LEU A 101 -0.38 1.04 -24.88
C LEU A 101 -0.29 -0.36 -25.49
N GLY A 102 -1.39 -0.92 -26.00
CA GLY A 102 -1.45 -2.29 -26.50
C GLY A 102 -1.15 -3.34 -25.42
N ARG A 103 -1.52 -3.08 -24.16
CA ARG A 103 -1.18 -3.92 -23.00
C ARG A 103 -2.33 -4.03 -22.02
N ASP A 104 -2.49 -5.19 -21.39
CA ASP A 104 -3.55 -5.40 -20.40
C ASP A 104 -3.37 -4.57 -19.10
N THR A 105 -4.41 -4.56 -18.27
CA THR A 105 -4.48 -3.82 -17.00
C THR A 105 -4.09 -4.67 -15.79
N SER A 106 -3.67 -5.93 -16.00
CA SER A 106 -3.49 -6.89 -14.91
C SER A 106 -2.41 -6.48 -13.92
N ILE A 107 -1.28 -5.99 -14.43
CA ILE A 107 -0.17 -5.55 -13.59
C ILE A 107 -0.55 -4.29 -12.81
N PHE A 108 -1.39 -3.40 -13.36
CA PHE A 108 -1.92 -2.27 -12.59
C PHE A 108 -2.68 -2.73 -11.36
N TYR A 109 -3.66 -3.63 -11.51
CA TYR A 109 -4.47 -4.09 -10.38
C TYR A 109 -3.69 -4.95 -9.38
N LEU A 110 -2.69 -5.70 -9.84
CA LEU A 110 -1.75 -6.39 -8.97
C LEU A 110 -1.02 -5.39 -8.06
N THR A 111 -0.29 -4.46 -8.68
CA THR A 111 0.56 -3.51 -7.96
C THR A 111 -0.28 -2.50 -7.18
N TYR A 112 -1.52 -2.23 -7.59
CA TYR A 112 -2.44 -1.36 -6.86
C TYR A 112 -2.72 -1.86 -5.44
N GLY A 113 -2.99 -3.16 -5.26
CA GLY A 113 -3.21 -3.71 -3.92
C GLY A 113 -1.93 -3.75 -3.07
N PHE A 114 -0.78 -4.04 -3.68
CA PHE A 114 0.52 -3.96 -2.98
C PHE A 114 0.86 -2.52 -2.58
N PHE A 115 0.58 -1.55 -3.44
CA PHE A 115 0.78 -0.14 -3.16
C PHE A 115 -0.04 0.33 -1.97
N LEU A 116 -1.36 0.07 -1.98
CA LEU A 116 -2.24 0.50 -0.89
C LEU A 116 -1.99 -0.25 0.42
N GLY A 117 -1.74 -1.57 0.35
CA GLY A 117 -1.39 -2.36 1.52
C GLY A 117 -0.04 -1.93 2.12
N GLY A 118 0.95 -1.63 1.28
CA GLY A 118 2.25 -1.13 1.69
C GLY A 118 2.14 0.25 2.33
N LEU A 119 1.42 1.17 1.68
CA LEU A 119 1.20 2.51 2.19
C LEU A 119 0.46 2.50 3.54
N ALA A 120 -0.61 1.70 3.67
CA ALA A 120 -1.32 1.55 4.93
C ALA A 120 -0.44 0.90 6.00
N GLY A 121 0.28 -0.17 5.65
CA GLY A 121 1.21 -0.88 6.54
C GLY A 121 2.24 0.05 7.18
N ALA A 122 2.80 0.98 6.40
CA ALA A 122 3.78 1.95 6.88
C ALA A 122 3.22 2.89 7.96
N PHE A 123 1.92 3.21 7.93
CA PHE A 123 1.28 4.04 8.96
C PHE A 123 0.95 3.28 10.24
N VAL A 124 0.74 1.97 10.16
CA VAL A 124 0.20 1.16 11.28
C VAL A 124 1.24 0.28 11.95
N ALA A 125 2.40 0.06 11.31
CA ALA A 125 3.51 -0.69 11.89
C ALA A 125 4.10 0.04 13.10
N ALA A 126 4.33 -0.69 14.19
CA ALA A 126 4.97 -0.16 15.40
C ALA A 126 6.47 -0.46 15.46
N ASN A 127 7.00 -1.26 14.51
CA ASN A 127 8.43 -1.56 14.37
C ASN A 127 8.99 -0.77 13.18
N LEU A 128 10.09 -0.01 13.39
CA LEU A 128 10.69 0.83 12.35
C LEU A 128 11.19 0.04 11.12
N ILE A 129 11.65 -1.21 11.31
CA ILE A 129 12.02 -2.07 10.18
C ILE A 129 10.78 -2.47 9.39
N MET A 130 9.66 -2.75 10.07
CA MET A 130 8.40 -3.02 9.37
C MET A 130 7.88 -1.78 8.64
N VAL A 131 8.00 -0.58 9.23
CA VAL A 131 7.70 0.68 8.52
C VAL A 131 8.52 0.77 7.22
N TYR A 132 9.83 0.50 7.29
CA TYR A 132 10.70 0.48 6.11
C TYR A 132 10.26 -0.56 5.07
N VAL A 133 9.99 -1.80 5.48
CA VAL A 133 9.54 -2.87 4.57
C VAL A 133 8.24 -2.49 3.85
N PHE A 134 7.28 -1.91 4.57
CA PHE A 134 6.02 -1.48 3.97
C PHE A 134 6.19 -0.30 2.99
N ILE A 135 7.11 0.64 3.29
CA ILE A 135 7.49 1.70 2.36
C ILE A 135 8.09 1.08 1.09
N GLU A 136 9.03 0.14 1.20
CA GLU A 136 9.66 -0.53 0.05
C GLU A 136 8.63 -1.28 -0.80
N ILE A 137 7.69 -2.00 -0.17
CA ILE A 137 6.59 -2.68 -0.88
C ILE A 137 5.78 -1.66 -1.70
N ALA A 138 5.44 -0.51 -1.11
CA ALA A 138 4.71 0.54 -1.81
C ALA A 138 5.52 1.16 -2.96
N LEU A 139 6.82 1.43 -2.74
CA LEU A 139 7.73 1.99 -3.75
C LEU A 139 7.92 1.04 -4.94
N ILE A 140 8.14 -0.25 -4.68
CA ILE A 140 8.28 -1.26 -5.73
C ILE A 140 6.99 -1.38 -6.53
N ALA A 141 5.84 -1.37 -5.86
CA ALA A 141 4.55 -1.42 -6.54
C ALA A 141 4.29 -0.19 -7.43
N SER A 142 4.54 1.02 -6.93
CA SER A 142 4.38 2.26 -7.70
C SER A 142 5.38 2.37 -8.85
N LEU A 143 6.60 1.87 -8.71
CA LEU A 143 7.61 1.77 -9.78
C LEU A 143 7.03 1.07 -11.01
N PHE A 144 6.39 -0.08 -10.82
CA PHE A 144 5.75 -0.81 -11.92
C PHE A 144 4.56 -0.05 -12.51
N GLN A 145 3.78 0.68 -11.70
CA GLN A 145 2.68 1.49 -12.22
C GLN A 145 3.19 2.61 -13.14
N VAL A 146 4.24 3.32 -12.72
CA VAL A 146 4.86 4.38 -13.53
C VAL A 146 5.49 3.79 -14.79
N LEU A 147 6.25 2.71 -14.67
CA LEU A 147 6.94 2.09 -15.81
C LEU A 147 5.99 1.61 -16.88
N TYR A 148 4.88 0.97 -16.49
CA TYR A 148 3.99 0.35 -17.45
C TYR A 148 2.88 1.28 -17.93
N TYR A 149 2.34 2.14 -17.07
CA TYR A 149 1.14 2.92 -17.38
C TYR A 149 1.37 4.44 -17.36
N GLY A 150 2.53 4.91 -16.89
CA GLY A 150 2.91 6.32 -16.87
C GLY A 150 2.96 6.98 -18.26
N TYR A 151 2.90 8.31 -18.26
CA TYR A 151 2.92 9.15 -19.46
C TYR A 151 4.33 9.69 -19.77
N GLY A 152 4.51 10.18 -21.01
CA GLY A 152 5.79 10.74 -21.46
C GLY A 152 6.91 9.69 -21.54
N ASP A 153 8.13 10.10 -21.24
CA ASP A 153 9.29 9.20 -21.15
C ASP A 153 9.28 8.41 -19.83
N ARG A 154 8.35 7.47 -19.75
CA ARG A 154 8.10 6.62 -18.57
C ARG A 154 9.33 5.85 -18.10
N VAL A 155 10.25 5.48 -19.00
CA VAL A 155 11.48 4.78 -18.62
C VAL A 155 12.40 5.72 -17.85
N ARG A 156 12.66 6.92 -18.40
CA ARG A 156 13.46 7.93 -17.71
C ARG A 156 12.83 8.35 -16.39
N ILE A 157 11.51 8.58 -16.38
CA ILE A 157 10.78 8.95 -15.16
C ILE A 157 10.89 7.83 -14.11
N THR A 158 10.72 6.57 -14.50
CA THR A 158 10.87 5.41 -13.59
C THR A 158 12.29 5.32 -13.03
N ILE A 159 13.32 5.52 -13.85
CA ILE A 159 14.71 5.50 -13.38
C ILE A 159 14.96 6.63 -12.38
N MET A 160 14.50 7.85 -12.68
CA MET A 160 14.62 8.98 -11.74
C MET A 160 13.86 8.70 -10.44
N TYR A 161 12.64 8.17 -10.54
CA TYR A 161 11.83 7.79 -9.38
C TYR A 161 12.52 6.71 -8.54
N LEU A 162 13.08 5.67 -9.18
CA LEU A 162 13.83 4.60 -8.52
C LEU A 162 15.01 5.15 -7.73
N VAL A 163 15.88 5.93 -8.38
CA VAL A 163 17.10 6.46 -7.75
C VAL A 163 16.75 7.35 -6.56
N TRP A 164 15.87 8.33 -6.74
CA TRP A 164 15.55 9.28 -5.67
C TRP A 164 14.75 8.66 -4.52
N SER A 165 13.83 7.74 -4.83
CA SER A 165 13.09 7.02 -3.78
C SER A 165 14.01 6.11 -2.95
N HIS A 166 14.93 5.38 -3.58
CA HIS A 166 15.82 4.46 -2.87
C HIS A 166 16.91 5.20 -2.08
N VAL A 167 17.42 6.32 -2.59
CA VAL A 167 18.31 7.18 -1.78
C VAL A 167 17.60 7.64 -0.51
N GLY A 168 16.36 8.13 -0.63
CA GLY A 168 15.56 8.54 0.54
C GLY A 168 15.28 7.38 1.49
N ALA A 169 14.91 6.21 0.97
CA ALA A 169 14.59 5.04 1.77
C ALA A 169 15.82 4.49 2.52
N LEU A 170 16.99 4.44 1.87
CA LEU A 170 18.25 4.04 2.52
C LEU A 170 18.67 5.02 3.63
N LEU A 171 18.48 6.33 3.43
CA LEU A 171 18.70 7.32 4.47
C LEU A 171 17.73 7.14 5.65
N ALA A 172 16.46 6.85 5.37
CA ALA A 172 15.48 6.55 6.41
C ALA A 172 15.86 5.29 7.20
N LEU A 173 16.28 4.21 6.52
CA LEU A 173 16.75 2.98 7.14
C LEU A 173 17.97 3.24 8.04
N ALA A 174 18.94 4.02 7.56
CA ALA A 174 20.10 4.41 8.38
C ALA A 174 19.66 5.15 9.66
N GLY A 175 18.69 6.07 9.54
CA GLY A 175 18.09 6.74 10.70
C GLY A 175 17.42 5.77 11.67
N PHE A 176 16.64 4.81 11.17
CA PHE A 176 15.97 3.79 12.00
C PHE A 176 16.98 2.91 12.74
N LEU A 177 18.05 2.48 12.06
CA LEU A 177 19.12 1.70 12.69
C LEU A 177 19.84 2.50 13.77
N LEU A 178 20.08 3.80 13.56
CA LEU A 178 20.67 4.66 14.59
C LEU A 178 19.78 4.81 15.83
N LEU A 179 18.45 4.84 15.66
CA LEU A 179 17.52 4.90 16.79
C LEU A 179 17.55 3.61 17.62
N TYR A 180 17.60 2.44 16.98
CA TYR A 180 17.77 1.15 17.66
C TYR A 180 19.12 1.06 18.38
N LEU A 181 20.21 1.49 17.74
CA LEU A 181 21.55 1.48 18.34
C LEU A 181 21.64 2.38 19.58
N LYS A 182 20.87 3.47 19.62
CA LYS A 182 20.78 4.36 20.79
C LYS A 182 19.81 3.86 21.87
N GLY A 183 19.08 2.76 21.64
CA GLY A 183 18.07 2.25 22.57
C GLY A 183 16.87 3.19 22.78
N VAL A 184 16.60 4.08 21.81
CA VAL A 184 15.44 4.99 21.85
C VAL A 184 14.17 4.27 21.37
N TYR A 185 14.34 3.20 20.58
CA TYR A 185 13.29 2.39 19.97
C TYR A 185 13.59 0.91 20.17
#